data_AF-A0A7S2XGN3-F1
#
_entry.id   AF-A0A7S2XGN3-F1
#
_cell.length_a   1.000
_cell.length_b   1.000
_cell.length_c   1.000
_cell.angle_alpha   90.00
_cell.angle_beta   90.00
_cell.angle_gamma   90.00
#
_symmetry.space_group_name_H-M   'P 1'
#
loop_
_entity.id
_entity.type
_entity.pdbx_description
1 polymer ?
#
loop_
_entity_poly.entity_id
_entity_poly.type
_entity_poly.pdbx_seq_one_letter_code
_entity_poly.pdbx_strand_id
1 'polypeptide(L)'
;IASASRVPHEEEIAAVENQYKETYNQRDAVPFPKSYPTSALLGCIDMVDCLDQEGFQEYRRQHSSECVEDSESPYLFVCQNPRKLAVPQKAKGGHKLWNLPPRTVSTVKSGLKPVSQQWLVQARQKPQSD
;
A
#
# COMPACT_ATOMS: atom_id res chain seq x y z
N ILE A 1 3.83 -7.30 4.86
CA ILE A 1 4.04 -6.93 3.44
C ILE A 1 5.49 -7.15 3.07
N ALA A 2 5.74 -7.97 2.06
CA ALA A 2 7.08 -8.22 1.52
C ALA A 2 7.07 -7.99 0.00
N SER A 3 8.16 -7.45 -0.54
CA SER A 3 8.34 -7.33 -1.98
C SER A 3 8.73 -8.67 -2.60
N ALA A 4 8.23 -8.91 -3.80
CA ALA A 4 8.60 -10.09 -4.59
C ALA A 4 10.06 -10.00 -5.09
N SER A 5 10.55 -11.08 -5.70
CA SER A 5 11.93 -11.16 -6.21
C SER A 5 12.15 -10.45 -7.54
N ARG A 6 11.09 -10.29 -8.36
CA ARG A 6 11.18 -9.61 -9.66
C ARG A 6 11.53 -8.14 -9.45
N VAL A 7 12.58 -7.69 -10.12
CA VAL A 7 12.93 -6.27 -10.19
C VAL A 7 11.93 -5.59 -11.12
N PRO A 8 11.21 -4.55 -10.64
CA PRO A 8 10.34 -3.77 -11.52
C PRO A 8 11.19 -2.94 -12.49
N HIS A 9 10.72 -2.81 -13.73
CA HIS A 9 11.32 -1.91 -14.71
C HIS A 9 10.96 -0.45 -14.41
N GLU A 10 11.82 0.49 -14.80
CA GLU A 10 11.61 1.92 -14.56
C GLU A 10 10.30 2.43 -15.20
N GLU A 11 9.95 1.91 -16.38
CA GLU A 11 8.70 2.24 -17.06
C GLU A 11 7.47 1.76 -16.28
N GLU A 12 7.53 0.56 -15.68
CA GLU A 12 6.44 0.03 -14.85
C GLU A 12 6.26 0.87 -13.58
N ILE A 13 7.38 1.26 -12.95
CA ILE A 13 7.35 2.15 -11.77
C ILE A 13 6.69 3.48 -12.17
N ALA A 14 7.17 4.12 -13.25
CA ALA A 14 6.65 5.39 -13.70
C ALA A 14 5.16 5.33 -14.06
N ALA A 15 4.72 4.25 -14.73
CA ALA A 15 3.31 4.05 -15.06
C ALA A 15 2.45 3.96 -13.80
N VAL A 16 2.86 3.16 -12.81
CA VAL A 16 2.10 3.02 -11.55
C VAL A 16 2.11 4.31 -10.75
N GLU A 17 3.26 4.98 -10.61
CA GLU A 17 3.32 6.26 -9.89
C GLU A 17 2.42 7.32 -10.54
N ASN A 18 2.40 7.41 -11.87
CA ASN A 18 1.54 8.34 -12.60
C ASN A 18 0.05 8.00 -12.42
N GLN A 19 -0.32 6.71 -12.48
CA GLN A 19 -1.69 6.27 -12.20
C GLN A 19 -2.16 6.71 -10.80
N TYR A 20 -1.32 6.53 -9.77
CA TYR A 20 -1.67 6.97 -8.40
C TYR A 20 -1.74 8.50 -8.28
N LYS A 21 -0.86 9.23 -8.95
CA LYS A 21 -0.93 10.71 -9.00
C LYS A 21 -2.25 11.21 -9.59
N GLU A 22 -2.74 10.55 -10.65
CA GLU A 22 -4.01 10.86 -11.30
C GLU A 22 -5.20 10.49 -10.43
N THR A 23 -5.20 9.26 -9.89
CA THR A 23 -6.26 8.73 -9.01
C THR A 23 -6.52 9.64 -7.82
N TYR A 24 -5.47 10.21 -7.24
CA TYR A 24 -5.56 11.11 -6.08
C TYR A 24 -5.55 12.60 -6.44
N ASN A 25 -5.61 12.95 -7.73
CA ASN A 25 -5.58 14.32 -8.26
C ASN A 25 -4.47 15.22 -7.65
N GLN A 26 -3.32 14.63 -7.30
CA GLN A 26 -2.22 15.31 -6.61
C GLN A 26 -0.86 14.79 -7.04
N ARG A 27 -0.38 15.31 -8.18
CA ARG A 27 0.88 14.88 -8.80
C ARG A 27 2.11 14.97 -7.88
N ASP A 28 2.13 15.91 -6.94
CA ASP A 28 3.32 16.19 -6.11
C ASP A 28 3.18 15.80 -4.62
N ALA A 29 1.98 15.40 -4.17
CA ALA A 29 1.74 15.13 -2.74
C ALA A 29 1.95 13.66 -2.34
N VAL A 30 1.81 12.72 -3.29
CA VAL A 30 1.95 11.30 -3.01
C VAL A 30 3.41 10.98 -2.68
N PRO A 31 3.72 10.46 -1.47
CA PRO A 31 5.08 10.27 -1.01
C PRO A 31 5.67 8.95 -1.52
N PHE A 32 5.97 8.88 -2.82
CA PHE A 32 6.57 7.69 -3.43
C PHE A 32 7.92 7.33 -2.79
N PRO A 33 8.23 6.03 -2.67
CA PRO A 33 9.50 5.59 -2.11
C PRO A 33 10.66 5.95 -3.04
N LYS A 34 11.83 6.27 -2.46
CA LYS A 34 13.05 6.57 -3.23
C LYS A 34 13.67 5.33 -3.89
N SER A 35 13.26 4.14 -3.47
CA SER A 35 13.73 2.86 -4.00
C SER A 35 12.71 1.76 -3.76
N TYR A 36 12.70 0.78 -4.67
CA TYR A 36 11.78 -0.37 -4.66
C TYR A 36 12.58 -1.67 -4.40
N PRO A 37 12.94 -1.97 -3.14
CA PRO A 37 13.74 -3.15 -2.82
C PRO A 37 12.97 -4.44 -3.13
N THR A 38 13.65 -5.46 -3.64
CA THR A 38 13.07 -6.79 -3.92
C THR A 38 13.47 -7.82 -2.85
N SER A 39 12.71 -8.90 -2.74
CA SER A 39 12.93 -9.97 -1.74
C SER A 39 13.12 -9.44 -0.32
N ALA A 40 12.31 -8.43 0.06
CA ALA A 40 12.47 -7.71 1.31
C ALA A 40 11.14 -7.59 2.06
N LEU A 41 11.16 -7.85 3.37
CA LEU A 41 10.10 -7.48 4.29
C LEU A 41 10.13 -5.97 4.49
N LEU A 42 9.02 -5.31 4.13
CA LEU A 42 8.92 -3.84 4.11
C LEU A 42 8.22 -3.29 5.36
N GLY A 43 7.27 -4.05 5.90
CA GLY A 43 6.40 -3.58 6.98
C GLY A 43 5.16 -4.45 7.14
N CYS A 44 4.13 -3.89 7.78
CA CYS A 44 2.84 -4.54 7.98
C CYS A 44 1.67 -3.55 7.84
N ILE A 45 0.50 -4.13 7.64
CA ILE A 45 -0.82 -3.49 7.68
C ILE A 45 -1.70 -4.35 8.58
N ASP A 46 -2.82 -3.79 9.04
CA ASP A 46 -3.92 -4.57 9.62
C ASP A 46 -4.89 -4.90 8.47
N MET A 47 -5.11 -6.19 8.20
CA MET A 47 -6.15 -6.62 7.25
C MET A 47 -7.46 -6.71 8.03
N VAL A 48 -8.37 -5.78 7.77
CA VAL A 48 -9.62 -5.64 8.55
C VAL A 48 -10.80 -6.34 7.89
N ASP A 49 -10.75 -6.52 6.57
CA ASP A 49 -11.80 -7.22 5.82
C ASP A 49 -11.28 -7.81 4.49
N CYS A 50 -12.05 -8.71 3.89
CA CYS A 50 -11.86 -9.27 2.56
C CYS A 50 -13.20 -9.29 1.81
N LEU A 51 -13.37 -8.34 0.90
CA LEU A 51 -14.61 -8.12 0.15
C LEU A 51 -14.56 -8.79 -1.21
N ASP A 52 -15.71 -9.25 -1.70
CA ASP A 52 -15.88 -9.53 -3.12
C ASP A 52 -16.19 -8.24 -3.89
N GLN A 53 -16.49 -8.38 -5.19
CA GLN A 53 -16.80 -7.23 -6.03
C GLN A 53 -18.03 -6.45 -5.55
N GLU A 54 -19.12 -7.12 -5.16
CA GLU A 54 -20.34 -6.43 -4.68
C GLU A 54 -20.06 -5.68 -3.38
N GLY A 55 -19.42 -6.32 -2.41
CA GLY A 55 -19.03 -5.71 -1.15
C GLY A 55 -18.07 -4.53 -1.34
N PHE A 56 -17.14 -4.62 -2.29
CA PHE A 56 -16.24 -3.51 -2.61
C PHE A 56 -16.98 -2.29 -3.16
N GLN A 57 -17.98 -2.48 -4.03
CA GLN A 57 -18.79 -1.36 -4.54
C GLN A 57 -19.57 -0.66 -3.42
N GLU A 58 -20.15 -1.44 -2.49
CA GLU A 58 -20.81 -0.91 -1.30
C GLU A 58 -19.84 -0.12 -0.43
N TYR A 59 -18.69 -0.72 -0.09
CA TYR A 59 -17.65 -0.09 0.72
C TYR A 59 -17.20 1.24 0.11
N ARG A 60 -16.94 1.27 -1.20
CA ARG A 60 -16.59 2.51 -1.92
C ARG A 60 -17.64 3.58 -1.82
N ARG A 61 -18.92 3.24 -1.96
CA ARG A 61 -20.00 4.24 -1.90
C ARG A 61 -20.07 4.88 -0.51
N GLN A 62 -19.92 4.06 0.54
CA GLN A 62 -19.91 4.52 1.92
C GLN A 62 -18.66 5.34 2.27
N HIS A 63 -17.51 5.00 1.67
CA HIS A 63 -16.21 5.62 1.93
C HIS A 63 -15.70 6.40 0.70
N SER A 64 -16.60 7.05 -0.05
CA SER A 64 -16.28 7.65 -1.35
C SER A 64 -15.23 8.78 -1.29
N SER A 65 -15.03 9.38 -0.11
CA SER A 65 -13.97 10.36 0.15
C SER A 65 -12.62 9.75 0.52
N GLU A 66 -12.58 8.45 0.82
CA GLU A 66 -11.40 7.73 1.29
C GLU A 66 -10.92 6.65 0.31
N CYS A 67 -11.85 6.05 -0.42
CA CYS A 67 -11.62 4.97 -1.38
C CYS A 67 -12.04 5.44 -2.77
N VAL A 68 -11.09 6.03 -3.48
CA VAL A 68 -11.25 6.50 -4.88
C VAL A 68 -10.65 5.52 -5.90
N GLU A 69 -9.96 4.50 -5.41
CA GLU A 69 -9.30 3.49 -6.23
C GLU A 69 -10.31 2.54 -6.89
N ASP A 70 -9.90 1.93 -8.00
CA ASP A 70 -10.69 0.90 -8.69
C ASP A 70 -9.91 -0.41 -8.80
N SER A 71 -10.63 -1.53 -8.89
CA SER A 71 -9.99 -2.83 -8.97
C SER A 71 -10.92 -3.89 -9.57
N GLU A 72 -10.36 -4.67 -10.49
CA GLU A 72 -11.02 -5.81 -11.13
C GLU A 72 -10.72 -7.14 -10.42
N SER A 73 -10.01 -7.11 -9.28
CA SER A 73 -9.71 -8.34 -8.53
C SER A 73 -11.00 -8.95 -7.97
N PRO A 74 -11.25 -10.26 -8.12
CA PRO A 74 -12.48 -10.88 -7.62
C PRO A 74 -12.64 -10.77 -6.09
N TYR A 75 -11.53 -10.63 -5.37
CA TYR A 75 -11.49 -10.39 -3.93
C TYR A 75 -10.50 -9.27 -3.59
N LEU A 76 -10.88 -8.42 -2.64
CA LEU A 76 -10.15 -7.22 -2.23
C LEU A 76 -9.94 -7.20 -0.71
N PHE A 77 -8.70 -6.95 -0.29
CA PHE A 77 -8.39 -6.77 1.13
C PHE A 77 -8.54 -5.32 1.55
N VAL A 78 -9.37 -5.08 2.57
CA VAL A 78 -9.41 -3.78 3.24
C VAL A 78 -8.28 -3.75 4.27
N CYS A 79 -7.37 -2.80 4.11
CA CYS A 79 -6.16 -2.69 4.90
C CYS A 79 -6.08 -1.34 5.61
N GLN A 80 -5.64 -1.34 6.87
CA GLN A 80 -5.48 -0.13 7.69
C GLN A 80 -4.12 -0.12 8.42
N ASN A 81 -3.83 1.00 9.10
CA ASN A 81 -2.66 1.17 9.96
C ASN A 81 -1.32 0.73 9.32
N PRO A 82 -0.95 1.28 8.15
CA PRO A 82 0.32 0.95 7.52
C PRO A 82 1.48 1.34 8.42
N ARG A 83 2.38 0.38 8.67
CA ARG A 83 3.61 0.55 9.42
C ARG A 83 4.78 0.03 8.60
N LYS A 84 5.81 0.86 8.41
CA LYS A 84 7.01 0.51 7.64
C LYS A 84 8.21 0.29 8.54
N LEU A 85 9.11 -0.58 8.10
CA LEU A 85 10.44 -0.71 8.67
C LEU A 85 11.32 0.44 8.18
N ALA A 86 12.15 0.98 9.06
CA ALA A 86 13.13 2.00 8.67
C ALA A 86 14.17 1.44 7.69
N VAL A 87 14.53 0.16 7.86
CA VAL A 87 15.43 -0.58 6.97
C VAL A 87 14.73 -1.89 6.57
N PRO A 88 14.42 -2.09 5.28
CA PRO A 88 13.86 -3.35 4.78
C PRO A 88 14.74 -4.54 5.16
N GLN A 89 14.10 -5.64 5.58
CA GLN A 89 14.81 -6.85 6.00
C GLN A 89 14.77 -7.89 4.89
N LYS A 90 15.87 -8.58 4.60
CA LYS A 90 15.85 -9.66 3.60
C LYS A 90 14.83 -10.71 4.01
N ALA A 91 13.95 -11.07 3.09
CA ALA A 91 12.91 -12.07 3.30
C ALA A 91 12.75 -12.91 2.04
N LYS A 92 12.76 -14.23 2.20
CA LYS A 92 12.33 -15.14 1.14
C LYS A 92 10.81 -15.20 1.18
N GLY A 93 10.15 -14.76 0.11
CA GLY A 93 8.71 -14.94 -0.04
C GLY A 93 8.33 -16.42 -0.02
N GLY A 94 7.14 -16.74 0.49
CA GLY A 94 6.52 -18.05 0.39
C GLY A 94 5.35 -18.04 -0.59
N HIS A 95 4.85 -19.24 -0.92
CA HIS A 95 3.67 -19.38 -1.76
C HIS A 95 2.41 -18.88 -1.03
N LYS A 96 1.63 -18.01 -1.68
CA LYS A 96 0.41 -17.38 -1.12
C LYS A 96 0.69 -16.65 0.21
N LEU A 97 -0.20 -16.80 1.20
CA LEU A 97 0.02 -16.34 2.57
C LEU A 97 0.93 -17.33 3.28
N TRP A 98 2.00 -16.82 3.90
CA TRP A 98 3.02 -17.64 4.53
C TRP A 98 3.42 -17.03 5.88
N ASN A 99 3.76 -17.92 6.82
CA ASN A 99 4.14 -17.50 8.17
C ASN A 99 5.58 -17.01 8.20
N LEU A 100 5.78 -15.81 8.75
CA LEU A 100 7.12 -15.33 9.07
C LEU A 100 7.72 -16.16 10.21
N PRO A 101 9.02 -16.49 10.17
CA PRO A 101 9.69 -17.14 11.30
C PRO A 101 9.52 -16.30 12.58
N PRO A 102 9.21 -16.91 13.74
CA PRO A 102 8.99 -16.17 14.99
C PRO A 102 10.16 -15.25 15.38
N ARG A 103 11.39 -15.69 15.12
CA ARG A 103 12.61 -14.88 15.33
C ARG A 103 12.59 -13.61 14.48
N THR A 104 12.21 -13.72 13.21
CA THR A 104 12.08 -12.56 12.32
C THR A 104 11.04 -11.58 12.85
N VAL A 105 9.88 -12.08 13.27
CA VAL A 105 8.81 -11.23 13.83
C VAL A 105 9.30 -10.47 15.07
N SER A 106 9.96 -11.16 16.00
CA SER A 106 10.50 -10.55 17.21
C SER A 106 11.49 -9.43 16.92
N THR A 107 12.37 -9.62 15.93
CA THR A 107 13.38 -8.64 15.54
C THR A 107 12.76 -7.38 14.91
N VAL A 108 11.77 -7.55 14.04
CA VAL A 108 11.24 -6.43 13.25
C VAL A 108 10.12 -5.66 13.95
N LYS A 109 9.44 -6.28 14.92
CA LYS A 109 8.26 -5.69 15.59
C LYS A 109 8.56 -4.33 16.23
N SER A 110 9.71 -4.18 16.89
CA SER A 110 10.11 -2.92 17.55
C SER A 110 10.53 -1.81 16.56
N GLY A 111 10.90 -2.17 15.32
CA GLY A 111 11.35 -1.25 14.29
C GLY A 111 10.25 -0.68 13.39
N LEU A 112 9.00 -1.12 13.60
CA LEU A 112 7.85 -0.67 12.81
C LEU A 112 7.45 0.75 13.21
N LYS A 113 7.37 1.65 12.22
CA LYS A 113 6.92 3.02 12.40
C LYS A 113 5.66 3.26 11.57
N PRO A 114 4.63 3.95 12.12
CA PRO A 114 3.47 4.36 11.33
C PRO A 114 3.88 5.12 10.07
N VAL A 115 3.17 4.86 8.98
CA VAL A 115 3.30 5.63 7.74
C VAL A 115 2.41 6.86 7.85
N SER A 116 2.96 8.05 7.58
CA SER A 116 2.17 9.28 7.55
C SER A 116 1.14 9.20 6.44
N GLN A 117 -0.13 9.41 6.80
CA GLN A 117 -1.26 9.52 5.88
C GLN A 117 -1.70 10.98 5.68
N GLN A 118 -0.91 11.95 6.13
CA GLN A 118 -1.25 13.38 6.00
C GLN A 118 -1.42 13.82 4.54
N TRP A 119 -0.70 13.19 3.62
CA TRP A 119 -0.83 13.44 2.19
C TRP A 119 -2.23 13.12 1.66
N LEU A 120 -2.92 12.10 2.21
CA LEU A 120 -4.31 11.78 1.87
C LEU A 120 -5.28 12.86 2.36
N VAL A 121 -5.00 13.51 3.49
CA VAL A 121 -5.84 14.61 4.01
C VAL A 121 -5.64 15.87 3.19
N GLN A 122 -4.42 16.15 2.75
CA GLN A 122 -4.11 17.27 1.85
C GLN A 122 -4.73 17.07 0.45
N ALA A 123 -4.89 15.82 0.01
CA ALA A 123 -5.70 15.44 -1.17
C ALA A 123 -7.14 15.94 -1.11
N ARG A 124 -7.73 15.96 0.08
CA ARG A 124 -9.15 16.27 0.29
C ARG A 124 -9.48 17.77 0.33
N GLN A 125 -8.49 18.67 0.39
CA GLN A 125 -8.70 20.09 0.71
C GLN A 125 -8.48 21.08 -0.45
N LYS A 126 -7.93 20.66 -1.59
CA LYS A 126 -7.78 21.59 -2.73
C LYS A 126 -9.10 21.66 -3.51
N PRO A 127 -9.75 22.84 -3.59
CA PRO A 127 -10.85 23.03 -4.53
C PRO A 127 -10.32 22.82 -5.94
N GLN A 128 -11.12 22.14 -6.76
CA GLN A 128 -10.94 22.09 -8.20
C GLN A 128 -11.10 23.54 -8.71
N SER A 129 -9.97 24.23 -8.91
CA SER A 129 -9.96 25.55 -9.52
C SER A 129 -10.28 25.37 -11.01
N ASP A 130 -11.39 25.97 -11.44
CA ASP A 130 -11.85 26.11 -12.84
C ASP A 130 -10.77 26.70 -13.76
#